data_AF-A0A7M1QUZ9-F1
#
_entry.id   AF-A0A7M1QUZ9-F1
#
_cell.length_a   1.000
_cell.length_b   1.000
_cell.length_c   1.000
_cell.angle_alpha   90.00
_cell.angle_beta   90.00
_cell.angle_gamma   90.00
#
_symmetry.space_group_name_H-M   'P 1'
#
loop_
_entity.id
_entity.type
_entity.pdbx_description
1 polymer ?
#
loop_
_entity_poly.entity_id
_entity_poly.type
_entity_poly.pdbx_seq_one_letter_code
_entity_poly.pdbx_strand_id
1 'polypeptide(L)'
;MAIFSATLGLSGCSQDINRTSGDSQSAILLRLSQGTREVSVFEDPTFSVLLNEPEALDEENAPAPKVWNMIQYDRERAMSIRVDNCAELDLLELIVYDQLDSQGRPKGYQYSPICGAGSTEKCSAISLLPTEAQHLIDSPDFNHFALAGICISDDGLDAASFIAFLKKA
;
A
#
# COMPACT_ATOMS: atom_id res chain seq x y z
N MET A 1 58.90 26.20 -1.42
CA MET A 1 58.10 25.46 -2.41
C MET A 1 57.83 24.08 -1.80
N ALA A 2 56.66 23.92 -1.17
CA ALA A 2 56.32 22.71 -0.42
C ALA A 2 55.48 21.79 -1.29
N ILE A 3 55.93 20.55 -1.47
CA ILE A 3 55.20 19.51 -2.20
C ILE A 3 54.27 18.82 -1.20
N PHE A 4 52.97 19.07 -1.32
CA PHE A 4 51.94 18.32 -0.60
C PHE A 4 51.69 17.01 -1.35
N SER A 5 52.11 15.89 -0.77
CA SER A 5 51.68 14.56 -1.21
C SER A 5 50.35 14.24 -0.54
N ALA A 6 49.24 14.37 -1.27
CA ALA A 6 47.95 13.87 -0.85
C ALA A 6 47.84 12.39 -1.25
N THR A 7 47.83 11.49 -0.27
CA THR A 7 47.46 10.10 -0.48
C THR A 7 45.94 10.01 -0.62
N LEU A 8 45.46 9.80 -1.85
CA LEU A 8 44.10 9.40 -2.15
C LEU A 8 43.88 7.97 -1.63
N GLY A 9 43.31 7.85 -0.44
CA GLY A 9 42.75 6.59 0.04
C GLY A 9 41.47 6.27 -0.73
N LEU A 10 41.59 5.51 -1.81
CA LEU A 10 40.45 4.82 -2.43
C LEU A 10 40.09 3.62 -1.55
N SER A 11 39.23 3.81 -0.56
CA SER A 11 38.52 2.68 0.05
C SER A 11 37.41 2.25 -0.89
N GLY A 12 37.78 1.44 -1.88
CA GLY A 12 36.83 0.69 -2.70
C GLY A 12 36.18 -0.38 -1.84
N CYS A 13 34.96 -0.14 -1.39
CA CYS A 13 34.07 -1.23 -0.98
C CYS A 13 33.57 -1.90 -2.25
N SER A 14 34.30 -2.92 -2.71
CA SER A 14 33.75 -3.93 -3.62
C SER A 14 32.73 -4.71 -2.82
N GLN A 15 31.45 -4.34 -2.94
CA GLN A 15 30.38 -5.28 -2.64
C GLN A 15 30.15 -6.07 -3.92
N ASP A 16 30.55 -7.34 -3.87
CA ASP A 16 30.14 -8.34 -4.85
C ASP A 16 28.61 -8.36 -4.89
N ILE A 17 28.05 -7.70 -5.91
CA ILE A 17 26.64 -7.88 -6.26
C ILE A 17 26.58 -9.26 -6.90
N ASN A 18 26.47 -10.28 -6.04
CA ASN A 18 25.85 -11.53 -6.43
C ASN A 18 24.40 -11.16 -6.81
N ARG A 19 24.22 -10.86 -8.10
CA ARG A 19 22.92 -10.90 -8.76
C ARG A 19 22.51 -12.37 -8.76
N THR A 20 21.96 -12.82 -7.63
CA THR A 20 21.03 -13.93 -7.63
C THR A 20 19.83 -13.47 -8.43
N SER A 21 19.86 -13.79 -9.72
CA SER A 21 18.68 -13.86 -10.57
C SER A 21 17.73 -14.87 -9.94
N GLY A 22 16.73 -14.35 -9.25
CA GLY A 22 15.63 -15.08 -8.65
C GLY A 22 14.65 -14.03 -8.19
N ASP A 23 13.69 -13.71 -9.05
CA ASP A 23 12.60 -12.78 -8.79
C ASP A 23 11.92 -13.12 -7.46
N SER A 24 12.33 -12.43 -6.41
CA SER A 24 11.48 -12.21 -5.24
C SER A 24 11.00 -10.79 -5.39
N GLN A 25 9.90 -10.58 -6.13
CA GLN A 25 9.15 -9.35 -5.98
C GLN A 25 8.92 -9.16 -4.48
N SER A 26 9.50 -8.09 -3.94
CA SER A 26 9.40 -7.82 -2.51
C SER A 26 7.96 -7.44 -2.22
N ALA A 27 7.33 -8.11 -1.24
CA ALA A 27 5.94 -7.85 -0.89
C ALA A 27 5.69 -6.35 -0.67
N ILE A 28 4.56 -5.85 -1.18
CA ILE A 28 4.21 -4.44 -1.05
C ILE A 28 4.01 -4.10 0.43
N LEU A 29 4.65 -3.00 0.86
CA LEU A 29 4.58 -2.50 2.23
C LEU A 29 3.91 -1.14 2.24
N LEU A 30 2.79 -1.02 2.94
CA LEU A 30 2.14 0.27 3.17
C LEU A 30 2.58 0.83 4.52
N ARG A 31 2.95 2.10 4.55
CA ARG A 31 3.16 2.88 5.78
C ARG A 31 2.09 3.94 5.89
N LEU A 32 1.28 3.85 6.93
CA LEU A 32 0.23 4.81 7.23
C LEU A 32 0.70 5.69 8.38
N SER A 33 0.64 7.01 8.21
CA SER A 33 1.03 7.96 9.25
C SER A 33 -0.04 9.01 9.54
N GLN A 34 -0.18 9.34 10.82
CA GLN A 34 -1.02 10.41 11.35
C GLN A 34 -0.24 11.16 12.44
N GLY A 35 0.34 12.31 12.09
CA GLY A 35 1.24 13.05 12.97
C GLY A 35 2.52 12.28 13.26
N THR A 36 2.79 11.95 14.53
CA THR A 36 3.97 11.18 14.95
C THR A 36 3.75 9.68 14.98
N ARG A 37 2.52 9.21 14.73
CA ARG A 37 2.18 7.79 14.68
C ARG A 37 2.41 7.27 13.27
N GLU A 38 3.12 6.15 13.16
CA GLU A 38 3.29 5.41 11.91
C GLU A 38 3.01 3.92 12.19
N VAL A 39 2.33 3.27 11.25
CA VAL A 39 2.12 1.83 11.23
C VAL A 39 2.54 1.30 9.86
N SER A 40 3.19 0.14 9.84
CA SER A 40 3.60 -0.54 8.62
C SER A 40 2.82 -1.84 8.48
N VAL A 41 2.17 -2.03 7.33
CA VAL A 41 1.34 -3.20 7.03
C VAL A 41 1.74 -3.77 5.67
N PHE A 42 1.94 -5.08 5.61
CA PHE A 42 2.13 -5.76 4.33
C PHE A 42 0.78 -6.01 3.67
N GLU A 43 0.79 -6.10 2.35
CA GLU A 43 -0.36 -6.56 1.57
C GLU A 43 -0.81 -7.98 1.99
N ASP A 44 -2.07 -8.30 1.67
CA ASP A 44 -2.63 -9.64 1.76
C ASP A 44 -2.30 -10.41 0.45
N PRO A 45 -1.34 -11.34 0.47
CA PRO A 45 -0.85 -11.98 -0.75
C PRO A 45 -1.90 -12.89 -1.41
N THR A 46 -2.91 -13.35 -0.65
CA THR A 46 -3.99 -14.15 -1.22
C THR A 46 -4.88 -13.25 -2.06
N PHE A 47 -5.33 -12.12 -1.51
CA PHE A 47 -6.16 -11.19 -2.27
C PHE A 47 -5.41 -10.50 -3.41
N SER A 48 -4.13 -10.15 -3.24
CA SER A 48 -3.33 -9.52 -4.31
C SER A 48 -3.32 -10.36 -5.60
N VAL A 49 -3.27 -11.69 -5.48
CA VAL A 49 -3.39 -12.61 -6.63
C VAL A 49 -4.81 -12.57 -7.22
N LEU A 50 -5.83 -12.70 -6.36
CA LEU A 50 -7.24 -12.77 -6.80
C LEU A 50 -7.75 -11.46 -7.44
N LEU A 51 -7.17 -10.31 -7.11
CA LEU A 51 -7.52 -9.04 -7.74
C LEU A 51 -7.26 -9.03 -9.25
N ASN A 52 -6.37 -9.91 -9.74
CA ASN A 52 -6.11 -10.09 -11.16
C ASN A 52 -7.02 -11.16 -11.81
N GLU A 53 -7.92 -11.77 -11.04
CA GLU A 53 -8.85 -12.82 -11.46
C GLU A 53 -10.31 -12.35 -11.26
N PRO A 54 -10.96 -11.75 -12.27
CA PRO A 54 -12.28 -11.13 -12.12
C PRO A 54 -13.38 -12.06 -11.59
N GLU A 55 -13.26 -13.37 -11.83
CA GLU A 55 -14.23 -14.38 -11.40
C GLU A 55 -13.98 -14.89 -9.97
N ALA A 56 -12.85 -14.55 -9.34
CA ALA A 56 -12.45 -15.13 -8.07
C ALA A 56 -12.91 -14.35 -6.83
N LEU A 57 -13.45 -13.14 -7.01
CA LEU A 57 -13.89 -12.24 -5.93
C LEU A 57 -15.41 -12.00 -5.91
N ASP A 58 -16.20 -12.98 -6.36
CA ASP A 58 -17.65 -12.93 -6.17
C ASP A 58 -18.07 -13.15 -4.70
N GLU A 59 -19.35 -12.89 -4.39
CA GLU A 59 -19.87 -12.96 -3.02
C GLU A 59 -19.73 -14.33 -2.34
N GLU A 60 -19.66 -15.41 -3.11
CA GLU A 60 -19.57 -16.78 -2.61
C GLU A 60 -18.10 -17.20 -2.42
N ASN A 61 -17.22 -16.75 -3.32
CA ASN A 61 -15.84 -17.22 -3.46
C ASN A 61 -14.79 -16.31 -2.82
N ALA A 62 -15.13 -15.05 -2.51
CA ALA A 62 -14.19 -14.14 -1.86
C ALA A 62 -13.69 -14.72 -0.51
N PRO A 63 -12.36 -14.86 -0.30
CA PRO A 63 -11.82 -15.37 0.94
C PRO A 63 -12.00 -14.36 2.08
N ALA A 64 -11.80 -14.80 3.32
CA ALA A 64 -11.64 -13.86 4.44
C ALA A 64 -10.26 -13.20 4.38
N PRO A 65 -10.15 -11.90 4.69
CA PRO A 65 -8.86 -11.26 4.90
C PRO A 65 -8.02 -12.07 5.89
N LYS A 66 -6.74 -12.27 5.57
CA LYS A 66 -5.84 -13.04 6.44
C LYS A 66 -5.69 -12.39 7.80
N VAL A 67 -5.61 -11.05 7.82
CA VAL A 67 -5.49 -10.21 9.02
C VAL A 67 -6.19 -8.89 8.77
N TRP A 68 -6.94 -8.43 9.78
CA TRP A 68 -7.38 -7.04 9.89
C TRP A 68 -6.35 -6.26 10.73
N ASN A 69 -5.50 -5.47 10.08
CA ASN A 69 -4.43 -4.73 10.74
C ASN A 69 -5.00 -3.57 11.55
N MET A 70 -4.85 -3.62 12.87
CA MET A 70 -5.40 -2.60 13.75
C MET A 70 -4.54 -1.32 13.71
N ILE A 71 -5.19 -0.17 13.51
CA ILE A 71 -4.53 1.14 13.50
C ILE A 71 -5.14 2.08 14.53
N GLN A 72 -4.30 2.89 15.17
CA GLN A 72 -4.73 3.96 16.06
C GLN A 72 -5.13 5.18 15.25
N TYR A 73 -6.39 5.23 14.85
CA TYR A 73 -6.93 6.26 13.98
C TYR A 73 -7.20 7.57 14.71
N ASP A 74 -6.72 8.70 14.18
CA ASP A 74 -6.94 10.03 14.71
C ASP A 74 -7.69 10.91 13.70
N ARG A 75 -9.00 11.11 13.90
CA ARG A 75 -9.85 11.94 13.02
C ARG A 75 -9.41 13.39 12.89
N GLU A 76 -8.59 13.90 13.83
CA GLU A 76 -8.12 15.29 13.82
C GLU A 76 -6.86 15.47 12.97
N ARG A 77 -6.32 14.37 12.40
CA ARG A 77 -5.09 14.36 11.62
C ARG A 77 -5.30 13.69 10.27
N ALA A 78 -4.92 14.39 9.21
CA ALA A 78 -4.87 13.81 7.88
C ALA A 78 -3.98 12.56 7.87
N MET A 79 -4.46 11.51 7.20
CA MET A 79 -3.69 10.30 6.97
C MET A 79 -2.79 10.47 5.75
N SER A 80 -1.51 10.14 5.90
CA SER A 80 -0.56 9.96 4.81
C SER A 80 -0.33 8.48 4.59
N ILE A 81 -0.28 8.07 3.33
CA ILE A 81 -0.07 6.69 2.91
C ILE A 81 1.18 6.68 2.03
N ARG A 82 2.16 5.88 2.42
CA ARG A 82 3.35 5.61 1.61
C ARG A 82 3.34 4.15 1.16
N VAL A 83 3.59 3.93 -0.13
CA VAL A 83 3.69 2.58 -0.71
C VAL A 83 5.16 2.32 -1.01
N ASP A 84 5.77 1.41 -0.26
CA ASP A 84 7.14 0.93 -0.47
C ASP A 84 7.14 -0.35 -1.31
N ASN A 85 8.30 -0.67 -1.91
CA ASN A 85 8.50 -1.79 -2.84
C ASN A 85 7.64 -1.72 -4.11
N CYS A 86 7.23 -0.51 -4.48
CA CYS A 86 6.47 -0.18 -5.68
C CYS A 86 7.33 0.78 -6.51
N ALA A 87 7.74 0.37 -7.71
CA ALA A 87 8.60 1.21 -8.56
C ALA A 87 7.83 2.43 -9.07
N GLU A 88 6.66 2.20 -9.65
CA GLU A 88 5.69 3.22 -10.02
C GLU A 88 4.30 2.83 -9.50
N LEU A 89 3.67 3.73 -8.75
CA LEU A 89 2.29 3.56 -8.30
C LEU A 89 1.37 4.16 -9.36
N ASP A 90 0.50 3.34 -9.95
CA ASP A 90 -0.46 3.78 -10.98
C ASP A 90 -1.82 4.13 -10.39
N LEU A 91 -2.25 3.38 -9.37
CA LEU A 91 -3.54 3.51 -8.71
C LEU A 91 -3.38 3.31 -7.20
N LEU A 92 -4.09 4.12 -6.41
CA LEU A 92 -4.30 3.90 -4.98
C LEU A 92 -5.73 4.28 -4.62
N GLU A 93 -6.40 3.41 -3.89
CA GLU A 93 -7.82 3.55 -3.52
C GLU A 93 -8.07 3.17 -2.07
N LEU A 94 -9.05 3.84 -1.48
CA LEU A 94 -9.64 3.48 -0.20
C LEU A 94 -10.91 2.68 -0.44
N ILE A 95 -11.07 1.57 0.27
CA ILE A 95 -12.30 0.79 0.29
C ILE A 95 -12.78 0.74 1.73
N VAL A 96 -13.97 1.28 2.03
CA VAL A 96 -14.57 1.20 3.37
C VAL A 96 -15.66 0.13 3.39
N TYR A 97 -15.76 -0.61 4.49
CA TYR A 97 -16.71 -1.72 4.64
C TYR A 97 -17.75 -1.40 5.72
N ASP A 98 -19.03 -1.41 5.35
CA ASP A 98 -20.17 -1.25 6.27
C ASP A 98 -20.66 -2.58 6.84
N GLN A 99 -20.38 -3.69 6.15
CA GLN A 99 -20.86 -5.02 6.52
C GLN A 99 -19.77 -6.06 6.37
N LEU A 100 -19.59 -6.85 7.43
CA LEU A 100 -18.77 -8.06 7.43
C LEU A 100 -19.65 -9.26 7.82
N ASP A 101 -19.36 -10.44 7.24
CA ASP A 101 -19.98 -11.68 7.70
C ASP A 101 -19.33 -12.23 8.98
N SER A 102 -19.81 -13.38 9.45
CA SER A 102 -19.30 -14.03 10.68
C SER A 102 -17.83 -14.50 10.58
N GLN A 103 -17.27 -14.57 9.37
CA GLN A 103 -15.87 -14.90 9.12
C GLN A 103 -15.01 -13.65 8.91
N GLY A 104 -15.60 -12.46 8.98
CA GLY A 104 -14.93 -11.19 8.74
C GLY A 104 -14.74 -10.87 7.25
N ARG A 105 -15.50 -11.51 6.35
CA ARG A 105 -15.48 -11.22 4.91
C ARG A 105 -16.29 -9.96 4.61
N PRO A 106 -15.77 -9.04 3.76
CA PRO A 106 -16.55 -7.93 3.22
C PRO A 106 -17.86 -8.38 2.55
N LYS A 107 -18.98 -7.72 2.86
CA LYS A 107 -20.29 -7.93 2.20
C LYS A 107 -20.90 -6.66 1.60
N GLY A 108 -20.52 -5.50 2.13
CA GLY A 108 -20.85 -4.21 1.55
C GLY A 108 -19.62 -3.31 1.59
N TYR A 109 -19.45 -2.49 0.56
CA TYR A 109 -18.30 -1.63 0.42
C TYR A 109 -18.60 -0.35 -0.35
N GLN A 110 -17.83 0.69 -0.05
CA GLN A 110 -17.74 1.90 -0.87
C GLN A 110 -16.27 2.14 -1.19
N TYR A 111 -15.98 2.54 -2.42
CA TYR A 111 -14.63 2.86 -2.86
C TYR A 111 -14.48 4.37 -3.05
N SER A 112 -13.28 4.87 -2.78
CA SER A 112 -12.89 6.26 -3.04
C SER A 112 -11.46 6.27 -3.59
N PRO A 113 -11.24 6.80 -4.81
CA PRO A 113 -9.90 6.88 -5.35
C PRO A 113 -9.08 7.91 -4.57
N ILE A 114 -7.82 7.58 -4.30
CA ILE A 114 -6.85 8.48 -3.67
C ILE A 114 -6.04 9.17 -4.76
N CYS A 115 -5.48 8.38 -5.68
CA CYS A 115 -4.76 8.85 -6.85
C CYS A 115 -4.92 7.85 -8.00
N GLY A 116 -4.64 8.28 -9.23
CA GLY A 116 -4.72 7.42 -10.41
C GLY A 116 -6.09 7.48 -11.09
N ALA A 117 -6.49 6.38 -11.75
CA ALA A 117 -7.76 6.30 -12.45
C ALA A 117 -8.95 6.66 -11.53
N GLY A 118 -9.85 7.53 -11.99
CA GLY A 118 -10.98 8.00 -11.20
C GLY A 118 -10.66 9.14 -10.21
N SER A 119 -9.39 9.50 -10.02
CA SER A 119 -8.95 10.67 -9.26
C SER A 119 -8.51 11.82 -10.19
N THR A 120 -8.48 13.05 -9.66
CA THR A 120 -7.81 14.19 -10.32
C THR A 120 -6.30 14.22 -10.01
N GLU A 121 -5.85 13.43 -9.05
CA GLU A 121 -4.47 13.40 -8.58
C GLU A 121 -3.66 12.29 -9.26
N LYS A 122 -2.44 12.63 -9.68
CA LYS A 122 -1.47 11.62 -10.13
C LYS A 122 -0.86 10.91 -8.92
N CYS A 123 -0.64 9.61 -9.06
CA CYS A 123 -0.02 8.85 -8.00
C CYS A 123 1.45 9.23 -7.78
N SER A 124 1.84 9.18 -6.51
CA SER A 124 3.23 9.29 -6.09
C SER A 124 3.46 8.30 -4.94
N ALA A 125 4.73 8.01 -4.63
CA ALA A 125 5.08 7.07 -3.56
C ALA A 125 4.47 7.45 -2.19
N ILE A 126 4.11 8.73 -1.98
CA ILE A 126 3.44 9.21 -0.77
C ILE A 126 2.19 9.99 -1.18
N SER A 127 1.02 9.52 -0.76
CA SER A 127 -0.26 10.17 -1.02
C SER A 127 -0.90 10.63 0.29
N LEU A 128 -1.47 11.84 0.28
CA LEU A 128 -2.36 12.29 1.35
C LEU A 128 -3.77 11.82 1.04
N LEU A 129 -4.51 11.41 2.06
CA LEU A 129 -5.90 11.01 1.90
C LEU A 129 -6.75 12.23 1.46
N PRO A 130 -7.46 12.18 0.32
CA PRO A 130 -8.32 13.26 -0.13
C PRO A 130 -9.44 13.53 0.89
N THR A 131 -10.04 14.72 0.85
CA THR A 131 -11.06 15.14 1.82
C THR A 131 -12.29 14.21 1.78
N GLU A 132 -12.69 13.76 0.60
CA GLU A 132 -13.82 12.84 0.40
C GLU A 132 -13.53 11.47 1.04
N ALA A 133 -12.33 10.92 0.78
CA ALA A 133 -11.88 9.66 1.38
C ALA A 133 -11.73 9.78 2.90
N GLN A 134 -11.21 10.92 3.38
CA GLN A 134 -11.09 11.27 4.79
C GLN A 134 -12.45 11.29 5.48
N HIS A 135 -13.47 11.91 4.87
CA HIS A 135 -14.83 11.91 5.38
C HIS A 135 -15.45 10.52 5.48
N LEU A 136 -15.17 9.63 4.52
CA LEU A 136 -15.61 8.24 4.60
C LEU A 136 -14.98 7.54 5.80
N ILE A 137 -13.66 7.55 5.92
CA ILE A 137 -12.98 6.86 7.05
C ILE A 137 -13.28 7.50 8.42
N ASP A 138 -13.62 8.80 8.47
CA ASP A 138 -14.04 9.49 9.69
C ASP A 138 -15.42 9.06 10.19
N SER A 139 -16.26 8.51 9.31
CA SER A 139 -17.58 8.03 9.72
C SER A 139 -17.46 6.91 10.77
N PRO A 140 -18.27 6.95 11.84
CA PRO A 140 -18.33 5.86 12.82
C PRO A 140 -18.88 4.56 12.23
N ASP A 141 -19.61 4.64 11.11
CA ASP A 141 -20.21 3.48 10.44
C ASP A 141 -19.16 2.57 9.81
N PHE A 142 -18.00 3.12 9.44
CA PHE A 142 -16.91 2.40 8.80
C PHE A 142 -15.78 2.16 9.78
N ASN A 143 -15.76 1.00 10.42
CA ASN A 143 -14.64 0.61 11.30
C ASN A 143 -13.55 -0.21 10.59
N HIS A 144 -13.92 -0.83 9.47
CA HIS A 144 -13.04 -1.67 8.67
C HIS A 144 -12.88 -1.05 7.29
N PHE A 145 -11.66 -1.07 6.77
CA PHE A 145 -11.35 -0.53 5.46
C PHE A 145 -10.14 -1.26 4.86
N ALA A 146 -9.90 -1.08 3.57
CA ALA A 146 -8.72 -1.55 2.90
C ALA A 146 -8.09 -0.43 2.08
N LEU A 147 -6.80 -0.56 1.85
CA LEU A 147 -6.07 0.21 0.85
C LEU A 147 -5.69 -0.76 -0.26
N ALA A 148 -6.10 -0.47 -1.48
CA ALA A 148 -5.78 -1.26 -2.66
C ALA A 148 -5.12 -0.39 -3.72
N GLY A 149 -4.34 -1.00 -4.61
CA GLY A 149 -3.68 -0.25 -5.67
C GLY A 149 -2.99 -1.13 -6.68
N ILE A 150 -2.36 -0.49 -7.66
CA ILE A 150 -1.64 -1.12 -8.76
C ILE A 150 -0.23 -0.54 -8.79
N CYS A 151 0.77 -1.42 -8.72
CA CYS A 151 2.18 -1.10 -8.88
C CYS A 151 2.68 -1.59 -10.23
N ILE A 152 3.34 -0.72 -10.97
CA ILE A 152 4.04 -1.04 -12.22
C ILE A 152 5.51 -1.33 -11.89
N SER A 153 6.08 -2.37 -12.49
CA SER A 153 7.48 -2.76 -12.37
C SER A 153 8.45 -1.73 -12.95
N ASP A 154 9.73 -1.80 -12.55
CA ASP A 154 10.78 -0.89 -13.04
C ASP A 154 10.97 -0.90 -14.57
N ASP A 155 10.63 -2.01 -15.25
CA ASP A 155 10.70 -2.13 -16.71
C ASP A 155 9.41 -1.69 -17.42
N GLY A 156 8.35 -1.36 -16.67
CA GLY A 156 7.07 -0.91 -17.19
C GLY A 156 6.24 -2.00 -17.86
N LEU A 157 6.63 -3.27 -17.73
CA LEU A 157 6.02 -4.39 -18.45
C LEU A 157 5.00 -5.17 -17.61
N ASP A 158 5.15 -5.16 -16.29
CA ASP A 158 4.31 -5.92 -15.38
C ASP A 158 3.57 -4.99 -14.41
N ALA A 159 2.30 -5.28 -14.18
CA ALA A 159 1.48 -4.62 -13.17
C ALA A 159 1.08 -5.63 -12.09
N ALA A 160 1.23 -5.23 -10.83
CA ALA A 160 0.86 -6.03 -9.66
C ALA A 160 -0.18 -5.28 -8.85
N SER A 161 -1.36 -5.88 -8.72
CA SER A 161 -2.41 -5.43 -7.81
C SER A 161 -2.04 -5.80 -6.37
N PHE A 162 -2.29 -4.89 -5.43
CA PHE A 162 -2.12 -5.15 -3.99
C PHE A 162 -3.34 -4.71 -3.21
N ILE A 163 -3.52 -5.29 -2.02
CA ILE A 163 -4.50 -4.83 -1.04
C ILE A 163 -4.06 -5.14 0.39
N ALA A 164 -4.30 -4.20 1.31
CA ALA A 164 -4.11 -4.41 2.74
C ALA A 164 -5.38 -4.06 3.51
N PHE A 165 -5.77 -4.93 4.44
CA PHE A 165 -6.98 -4.77 5.26
C PHE A 165 -6.65 -4.18 6.63
N LEU A 166 -7.44 -3.19 7.04
CA LEU A 166 -7.22 -2.38 8.23
C LEU A 166 -8.50 -2.22 9.05
N LYS A 167 -8.32 -2.01 10.35
CA LYS A 167 -9.40 -1.75 11.31
C LYS A 167 -9.01 -0.61 12.25
N LYS A 168 -9.92 0.34 12.51
CA LYS A 168 -9.67 1.37 13.53
C LYS A 168 -9.79 0.76 14.94
N ALA A 169 -8.85 1.13 15.82
CA ALA A 169 -8.80 0.72 17.21
C ALA A 169 -9.82 1.47 18.09
#